data_AF-A0A9D1MV98-F1
#
_entry.id   AF-A0A9D1MV98-F1
#
_cell.length_a   1.000
_cell.length_b   1.000
_cell.length_c   1.000
_cell.angle_alpha   90.00
_cell.angle_beta   90.00
_cell.angle_gamma   90.00
#
_symmetry.space_group_name_H-M   'P 1'
#
loop_
_entity.id
_entity.type
_entity.pdbx_description
1 polymer ?
#
loop_
_entity_poly.entity_id
_entity_poly.type
_entity_poly.pdbx_seq_one_letter_code
_entity_poly.pdbx_strand_id
1 'polypeptide(L)' 'MKDRCPKCGAELGKFYFKVNCPKCGVDLMYYNMESRLDQDAEQAEKDWEKVDAFLQKFTKIKDKFKKKK' A
#
# COMPACT_ATOMS: atom_id res chain seq x y z
N MET A 1 -26.08 6.66 0.44
CA MET A 1 -25.11 5.70 -0.12
C MET A 1 -25.67 4.30 0.12
N LYS A 2 -25.59 3.40 -0.87
CA LYS A 2 -26.02 2.00 -0.69
C LYS A 2 -24.76 1.19 -0.42
N ASP A 3 -24.70 0.50 0.71
CA ASP A 3 -23.58 -0.37 1.05
C ASP A 3 -23.63 -1.59 0.13
N ARG A 4 -22.76 -1.62 -0.88
CA ARG A 4 -22.66 -2.75 -1.80
C ARG A 4 -21.42 -3.55 -1.46
N CYS A 5 -21.54 -4.88 -1.55
CA CYS A 5 -20.38 -5.74 -1.40
C CYS A 5 -19.39 -5.49 -2.57
N PRO A 6 -18.10 -5.26 -2.30
CA PRO A 6 -17.09 -4.96 -3.30
C PRO A 6 -16.71 -6.14 -4.20
N LYS A 7 -17.18 -7.37 -3.90
CA LYS A 7 -16.97 -8.58 -4.72
C LYS A 7 -18.20 -8.98 -5.53
N CYS A 8 -19.39 -8.91 -4.94
CA CYS A 8 -20.62 -9.42 -5.57
C CYS A 8 -21.66 -8.34 -5.89
N GLY A 9 -21.42 -7.08 -5.50
CA GLY A 9 -22.34 -5.97 -5.76
C GLY A 9 -23.68 -6.06 -5.04
N ALA A 10 -23.87 -7.05 -4.16
CA ALA A 10 -25.09 -7.23 -3.40
C ALA A 10 -25.35 -6.03 -2.49
N GLU A 11 -26.57 -5.52 -2.52
CA GLU A 11 -27.03 -4.47 -1.59
C GLU A 11 -27.08 -5.07 -0.18
N LEU A 12 -26.13 -4.69 0.68
CA LEU A 12 -26.22 -4.92 2.10
C LEU A 12 -27.26 -3.93 2.63
N GLY A 13 -28.28 -4.43 3.33
CA GLY A 13 -29.26 -3.56 3.95
C GLY A 13 -28.58 -2.62 4.94
N LYS A 14 -29.16 -1.43 5.18
CA LYS A 14 -28.61 -0.37 6.06
C LYS A 14 -28.27 -0.83 7.50
N PHE A 15 -28.73 -2.01 7.91
CA PHE A 15 -28.52 -2.59 9.24
C PHE A 15 -27.68 -3.88 9.22
N TYR A 16 -27.00 -4.19 8.11
CA TYR A 16 -26.18 -5.39 8.03
C TYR A 16 -24.76 -5.12 8.55
N PHE A 17 -24.56 -5.35 9.85
CA PHE A 17 -23.28 -5.17 10.54
C PHE A 17 -22.36 -6.41 10.54
N LYS A 18 -22.70 -7.47 9.79
CA LYS A 18 -21.86 -8.67 9.77
C LYS A 18 -20.63 -8.43 8.89
N VAL A 19 -19.50 -8.93 9.37
CA VAL A 19 -18.18 -8.85 8.71
C VAL A 19 -18.17 -9.60 7.37
N ASN A 20 -18.89 -10.72 7.28
CA ASN A 20 -18.97 -11.52 6.07
C ASN A 20 -20.18 -11.15 5.21
N CYS A 21 -20.00 -11.07 3.89
CA CYS A 21 -21.10 -10.87 2.96
C CYS A 21 -22.02 -12.11 2.87
N PRO A 22 -23.36 -11.97 2.90
CA PRO A 22 -24.27 -13.11 2.94
C PRO A 22 -24.36 -13.90 1.63
N LYS A 23 -23.92 -13.31 0.49
CA LYS A 23 -23.98 -13.96 -0.83
C LYS A 23 -22.66 -14.60 -1.26
N CYS A 24 -21.53 -13.98 -0.93
CA CYS A 24 -20.22 -14.44 -1.40
C CYS A 24 -19.28 -14.87 -0.27
N GLY A 25 -19.69 -14.71 1.00
CA GLY A 25 -18.87 -15.10 2.16
C GLY A 25 -17.55 -14.35 2.29
N VAL A 26 -17.34 -13.28 1.51
CA VAL A 26 -16.12 -12.49 1.60
C VAL A 26 -16.16 -11.61 2.84
N ASP A 27 -15.03 -11.56 3.53
CA ASP A 27 -14.81 -10.65 4.63
C ASP A 27 -14.70 -9.23 4.09
N LEU A 28 -15.73 -8.40 4.35
CA LEU A 28 -15.83 -7.03 3.88
C LEU A 28 -14.74 -6.12 4.46
N MET A 29 -14.26 -6.45 5.65
CA MET A 29 -13.31 -5.62 6.40
C MET A 29 -11.88 -5.83 5.89
N TYR A 30 -11.53 -7.07 5.54
CA TYR A 30 -10.21 -7.41 5.00
C TYR A 30 -10.18 -7.47 3.46
N TYR A 31 -11.32 -7.31 2.78
CA TYR A 31 -11.34 -7.26 1.32
C TYR A 31 -10.50 -6.09 0.81
N ASN A 32 -9.52 -6.39 -0.03
CA ASN A 32 -8.57 -5.42 -0.62
C ASN A 32 -7.44 -4.95 0.32
N MET A 33 -7.25 -5.54 1.50
CA MET A 33 -6.09 -5.21 2.33
C MET A 33 -4.79 -5.71 1.68
N GLU A 34 -4.78 -6.95 1.21
CA GLU A 34 -3.60 -7.60 0.63
C GLU A 34 -3.13 -6.86 -0.64
N SER A 35 -4.04 -6.55 -1.56
CA SER A 35 -3.70 -5.79 -2.78
C SER A 35 -3.20 -4.38 -2.51
N ARG A 36 -3.57 -3.75 -1.39
CA ARG A 36 -3.02 -2.43 -0.99
C ARG A 36 -1.65 -2.58 -0.36
N LEU A 37 -1.43 -3.65 0.39
CA LEU A 37 -0.15 -3.96 1.01
C LEU A 37 0.93 -4.20 -0.06
N ASP A 38 0.58 -4.93 -1.12
CA ASP A 38 1.49 -5.17 -2.24
C ASP A 38 1.84 -3.88 -2.99
N GLN A 39 0.85 -3.00 -3.22
CA GLN A 39 1.08 -1.69 -3.86
C GLN A 39 1.98 -0.78 -3.03
N ASP A 40 1.78 -0.76 -1.71
CA ASP A 40 2.62 0.02 -0.80
C ASP A 40 4.04 -0.55 -0.73
N ALA A 41 4.21 -1.87 -0.79
CA ALA A 41 5.53 -2.51 -0.85
C ALA A 41 6.29 -2.12 -2.12
N GLU A 42 5.67 -2.22 -3.30
CA GLU A 42 6.29 -1.81 -4.57
C GLU A 42 6.66 -0.32 -4.59
N GLN A 43 5.84 0.54 -3.97
CA GLN A 43 6.12 1.97 -3.89
C GLN A 43 7.30 2.25 -2.94
N ALA A 44 7.34 1.56 -1.80
CA ALA A 44 8.43 1.68 -0.84
C ALA A 44 9.77 1.30 -1.47
N GLU A 45 9.84 0.21 -2.23
CA GLU A 45 11.07 -0.21 -2.93
C GLU A 45 11.57 0.88 -3.89
N LYS A 46 10.68 1.44 -4.72
CA LYS A 46 11.03 2.51 -5.68
C LYS A 46 11.54 3.77 -4.99
N ASP A 47 11.00 4.10 -3.83
CA ASP A 47 11.41 5.28 -3.08
C ASP A 47 12.74 5.04 -2.36
N TRP A 48 12.99 3.81 -1.88
CA TRP A 48 14.29 3.41 -1.33
C TRP A 48 15.41 3.46 -2.38
N GLU A 49 15.17 2.99 -3.60
CA GLU A 49 16.17 3.04 -4.68
C GLU A 49 16.58 4.49 -5.01
N LYS A 50 15.61 5.41 -5.06
CA LYS A 50 15.89 6.85 -5.30
C LYS A 50 16.70 7.45 -4.16
N VAL A 51 16.36 7.12 -2.92
CA VAL A 51 17.07 7.59 -1.73
C VAL A 51 18.51 7.07 -1.71
N ASP A 52 18.72 5.78 -2.02
CA ASP A 52 20.07 5.21 -2.07
C ASP A 52 20.91 5.83 -3.19
N ALA A 53 20.34 5.98 -4.39
CA ALA A 53 21.01 6.66 -5.50
C ALA A 53 21.37 8.13 -5.18
N PHE A 54 20.54 8.80 -4.38
CA PHE A 54 20.83 10.14 -3.88
C PHE A 54 21.97 10.10 -2.87
N LEU A 55 21.88 9.28 -1.82
CA LEU A 55 22.90 9.13 -0.78
C LEU A 55 24.28 8.78 -1.37
N GLN A 56 24.35 7.87 -2.34
CA GLN A 56 25.59 7.51 -3.03
C GLN A 56 26.26 8.70 -3.75
N LYS A 57 25.48 9.67 -4.24
CA LYS A 57 26.04 10.91 -4.82
C LYS A 57 26.62 11.81 -3.73
N PHE A 58 25.93 11.93 -2.59
CA PHE A 58 26.41 12.74 -1.45
C PHE A 58 27.65 12.15 -0.78
N THR A 59 27.75 10.83 -0.62
CA THR A 59 28.94 10.18 -0.05
C THR A 59 30.17 10.41 -0.92
N LYS A 60 30.05 10.25 -2.25
CA LYS A 60 31.14 10.53 -3.20
C LYS A 60 31.63 11.98 -3.14
N ILE A 61 30.72 12.94 -2.95
CA ILE A 61 31.08 14.35 -2.78
C ILE A 61 31.81 14.58 -1.47
N LYS A 62 31.32 13.99 -0.37
CA LYS A 62 31.94 14.10 0.96
C LYS A 62 33.35 13.50 0.98
N ASP A 63 33.55 12.35 0.34
CA ASP A 63 34.86 11.72 0.22
C ASP A 63 35.84 12.54 -0.65
N LYS A 64 35.38 13.13 -1.75
CA LYS A 64 36.19 14.06 -2.55
C LYS A 64 36.61 15.30 -1.75
N PHE A 65 35.72 15.83 -0.91
CA PHE A 65 36.03 16.98 -0.08
C PHE A 65 36.99 16.64 1.06
N LYS A 66 36.88 15.45 1.67
CA LYS A 66 37.78 14.97 2.72
C LYS A 66 39.21 14.75 2.23
N LYS A 67 39.38 14.38 0.96
CA LYS A 67 40.70 14.12 0.34
C LYS A 67 41.44 15.38 -0.12
N LYS A 68 40.74 16.53 -0.15
CA LYS A 68 41.27 17.82 -0.64
C LYS A 68 41.68 18.78 0.49
N LYS A 69 41.48 18.37 1.75
CA LYS A 69 41.89 19.07 2.97
C LYS A 69 42.97 18.24 3.66
#